data_AF-A0A7W7IUV7-F1
#
_entry.id   AF-A0A7W7IUV7-F1
#
_cell.length_a   1.000
_cell.length_b   1.000
_cell.length_c   1.000
_cell.angle_alpha   90.00
_cell.angle_beta   90.00
_cell.angle_gamma   90.00
#
_symmetry.space_group_name_H-M   'P 1'
#
loop_
_entity.id
_entity.type
_entity.pdbx_description
1 polymer ?
#
loop_
_entity_poly.entity_id
_entity_poly.type
_entity_poly.pdbx_seq_one_letter_code
_entity_poly.pdbx_strand_id
1 'polypeptide(L)'
;MNKILSLLFLTYLILTACNQKAESNPAAGDPKIENTVKEQLSKDEIEGTYKADGCDLSVIISKIKNDYQYTFKTSIRTLKGKATYSKNNSGEKYVTLEGIKWDEYEGDLSNESDSVSQKELEIPVGIDALYTKDTLTIQNYGNSMNSYTKISECGLKYIQLIKK
;
A
#
# COMPACT_ATOMS: atom_id res chain seq x y z
N MET A 1 30.91 6.33 57.44
CA MET A 1 32.03 6.12 56.50
C MET A 1 31.53 6.45 55.10
N ASN A 2 32.11 7.52 54.54
CA ASN A 2 32.43 7.80 53.13
C ASN A 2 31.53 7.32 51.99
N LYS A 3 31.28 8.10 50.93
CA LYS A 3 31.50 9.52 50.60
C LYS A 3 30.74 9.72 49.27
N ILE A 4 30.11 10.87 49.15
CA ILE A 4 29.52 11.44 47.93
C ILE A 4 30.50 11.33 46.75
N LEU A 5 30.02 10.94 45.57
CA LEU A 5 30.65 11.37 44.31
C LEU A 5 29.59 11.57 43.21
N SER A 6 29.01 12.77 43.25
CA SER A 6 28.45 13.44 42.10
C SER A 6 29.61 14.06 41.31
N LEU A 7 29.75 13.75 40.02
CA LEU A 7 30.58 14.51 39.07
C LEU A 7 30.05 14.19 37.66
N LEU A 8 29.09 14.95 37.13
CA LEU A 8 29.34 15.98 36.10
C LEU A 8 30.42 15.56 35.08
N PHE A 9 30.04 14.77 34.08
CA PHE A 9 30.85 14.66 32.86
C PHE A 9 30.46 15.79 31.91
N LEU A 10 31.35 16.79 31.96
CA LEU A 10 31.41 18.01 31.20
C LEU A 10 31.43 17.71 29.69
N THR A 11 30.52 18.35 28.95
CA THR A 11 30.57 18.51 27.50
C THR A 11 31.90 19.12 27.07
N TYR A 12 32.62 18.47 26.15
CA TYR A 12 33.70 19.10 25.41
C TYR A 12 33.42 18.98 23.91
N LEU A 13 32.91 20.08 23.33
CA LEU A 13 32.97 20.35 21.91
C LEU A 13 34.44 20.38 21.51
N ILE A 14 34.86 19.49 20.60
CA ILE A 14 36.07 19.71 19.82
C ILE A 14 35.61 20.04 18.40
N LEU A 15 35.62 21.34 18.12
CA LEU A 15 35.62 21.88 16.77
C LEU A 15 36.94 21.49 16.11
N THR A 16 36.88 20.68 15.04
CA THR A 16 37.95 20.62 14.05
C THR A 16 37.41 21.17 12.73
N ALA A 17 37.71 22.43 12.47
CA ALA A 17 37.55 23.09 11.19
C ALA A 17 38.92 23.53 10.65
N CYS A 18 39.00 23.64 9.32
CA CYS A 18 40.11 24.09 8.44
C CYS A 18 41.21 23.03 8.20
N ASN A 19 41.75 22.82 7.00
CA ASN A 19 41.66 23.48 5.69
C ASN A 19 42.24 22.44 4.68
N GLN A 20 41.87 22.41 3.41
CA GLN A 20 42.66 23.09 2.39
C GLN A 20 41.81 23.34 1.14
N LYS A 21 41.69 24.63 0.82
CA LYS A 21 41.30 25.17 -0.47
C LYS A 21 42.31 24.76 -1.55
N ALA A 22 41.84 24.24 -2.67
CA ALA A 22 42.60 24.19 -3.92
C ALA A 22 41.79 24.94 -4.99
N GLU A 23 42.34 26.05 -5.47
CA GLU A 23 41.95 26.72 -6.71
C GLU A 23 43.20 26.86 -7.57
N SER A 24 43.18 26.28 -8.79
CA SER A 24 43.84 26.87 -9.98
C SER A 24 43.45 26.12 -11.27
N ASN A 25 42.48 26.69 -11.98
CA ASN A 25 42.33 26.88 -13.44
C ASN A 25 42.34 25.74 -14.49
N PRO A 26 41.67 25.97 -15.65
CA PRO A 26 41.22 24.94 -16.58
C PRO A 26 42.17 24.73 -17.76
N ALA A 27 42.24 23.49 -18.27
CA ALA A 27 42.73 23.19 -19.62
C ALA A 27 42.05 21.93 -20.15
N ALA A 28 41.65 22.01 -21.41
CA ALA A 28 40.83 21.07 -22.16
C ALA A 28 41.44 19.68 -22.35
N GLY A 29 40.57 18.68 -22.42
CA GLY A 29 40.84 17.35 -22.92
C GLY A 29 39.64 16.43 -22.68
N ASP A 30 38.85 16.16 -23.72
CA ASP A 30 37.83 15.11 -23.70
C ASP A 30 38.47 13.76 -23.33
N PRO A 31 37.78 12.96 -22.52
CA PRO A 31 37.30 11.71 -23.09
C PRO A 31 35.84 11.43 -22.74
N LYS A 32 35.09 10.99 -23.76
CA LYS A 32 33.79 10.30 -23.64
C LYS A 32 33.85 9.26 -22.51
N ILE A 33 33.01 9.42 -21.49
CA ILE A 33 32.54 8.28 -20.70
C ILE A 33 31.05 8.13 -20.99
N GLU A 34 30.83 7.25 -21.95
CA GLU A 34 29.57 6.60 -22.26
C GLU A 34 29.13 5.78 -21.05
N ASN A 35 27.89 6.02 -20.62
CA ASN A 35 26.95 5.11 -19.96
C ASN A 35 27.51 4.08 -18.96
N THR A 36 27.08 4.18 -17.71
CA THR A 36 26.13 3.18 -17.19
C THR A 36 25.33 3.83 -16.06
N VAL A 37 24.29 4.60 -16.43
CA VAL A 37 23.12 4.70 -15.54
C VAL A 37 22.66 3.26 -15.41
N LYS A 38 22.84 2.66 -14.23
CA LYS A 38 22.12 1.45 -13.87
C LYS A 38 20.67 1.85 -13.87
N GLU A 39 20.01 1.65 -15.00
CA GLU A 39 18.58 1.55 -15.10
C GLU A 39 18.22 0.34 -14.25
N GLN A 40 17.99 0.63 -12.98
CA GLN A 40 17.46 -0.27 -12.00
C GLN A 40 16.11 -0.69 -12.57
N LEU A 41 16.08 -1.88 -13.20
CA LEU A 41 14.87 -2.53 -13.70
C LEU A 41 13.75 -2.23 -12.70
N SER A 42 12.80 -1.38 -13.06
CA SER A 42 11.72 -1.00 -12.17
C SER A 42 10.91 -2.25 -11.92
N LYS A 43 11.19 -2.94 -10.80
CA LYS A 43 10.38 -4.06 -10.32
C LYS A 43 8.93 -3.57 -10.37
N ASP A 44 8.12 -4.12 -11.28
CA ASP A 44 6.77 -3.63 -11.50
C ASP A 44 6.03 -3.66 -10.16
N GLU A 45 5.65 -2.47 -9.69
CA GLU A 45 5.56 -2.17 -8.26
C GLU A 45 4.55 -3.06 -7.52
N ILE A 46 3.49 -3.48 -8.21
CA ILE A 46 2.40 -4.27 -7.66
C ILE A 46 2.19 -5.63 -8.32
N GLU A 47 2.97 -6.01 -9.34
CA GLU A 47 2.84 -7.33 -9.97
C GLU A 47 3.23 -8.44 -9.01
N GLY A 48 2.48 -9.54 -9.00
CA GLY A 48 2.79 -10.71 -8.21
C GLY A 48 1.57 -11.52 -7.81
N THR A 49 1.82 -12.60 -7.08
CA THR A 49 0.77 -13.44 -6.50
C THR A 49 0.67 -13.17 -5.01
N TYR A 50 -0.49 -12.70 -4.58
CA TYR A 50 -0.81 -12.38 -3.20
C TYR A 50 -1.75 -13.46 -2.64
N LYS A 51 -1.51 -13.91 -1.41
CA LYS A 51 -2.36 -14.90 -0.73
C LYS A 51 -2.71 -14.42 0.66
N ALA A 52 -3.98 -14.56 1.03
CA ALA A 52 -4.42 -14.35 2.40
C ALA A 52 -3.95 -15.51 3.29
N ASP A 53 -3.61 -15.18 4.53
CA ASP A 53 -3.51 -16.18 5.59
C ASP A 53 -4.86 -16.22 6.33
N GLY A 54 -5.46 -17.40 6.48
CA GLY A 54 -6.71 -17.59 7.24
C GLY A 54 -7.99 -17.73 6.40
N CYS A 55 -7.94 -17.57 5.08
CA CYS A 55 -9.02 -17.96 4.17
C CYS A 55 -8.46 -18.32 2.79
N ASP A 56 -9.20 -19.09 2.01
CA ASP A 56 -8.82 -19.44 0.63
C ASP A 56 -9.08 -18.24 -0.29
N LEU A 57 -8.16 -17.28 -0.26
CA LEU A 57 -8.23 -16.08 -1.09
C LEU A 57 -6.86 -15.75 -1.67
N SER A 58 -6.82 -15.53 -2.98
CA SER A 58 -5.61 -15.09 -3.68
C SER A 58 -5.91 -14.09 -4.78
N VAL A 59 -4.96 -13.19 -5.00
CA VAL A 59 -5.00 -12.19 -6.07
C VAL A 59 -3.71 -12.30 -6.86
N ILE A 60 -3.81 -12.48 -8.16
CA ILE A 60 -2.68 -12.46 -9.08
C ILE A 60 -2.77 -11.17 -9.86
N ILE A 61 -1.78 -10.28 -9.73
CA ILE A 61 -1.69 -9.03 -10.51
C ILE A 61 -0.58 -9.19 -11.54
N SER A 62 -0.92 -8.94 -12.80
CA SER A 62 0.01 -8.98 -13.94
C SER A 62 -0.14 -7.70 -14.75
N LYS A 63 0.96 -7.20 -15.31
CA LYS A 63 0.90 -6.07 -16.23
C LYS A 63 0.86 -6.56 -17.67
N ILE A 64 -0.12 -6.07 -18.41
CA ILE A 64 -0.25 -6.33 -19.85
C ILE A 64 -0.08 -4.98 -20.55
N LYS A 65 1.05 -4.82 -21.25
CA LYS A 65 1.50 -3.52 -21.78
C LYS A 65 1.70 -2.51 -20.64
N ASN A 66 0.79 -1.56 -20.49
CA ASN A 66 0.85 -0.50 -19.47
C ASN A 66 -0.24 -0.62 -18.40
N ASP A 67 -1.18 -1.56 -18.55
CA ASP A 67 -2.31 -1.71 -17.64
C ASP A 67 -2.12 -2.94 -16.75
N TYR A 68 -2.47 -2.80 -15.47
CA TYR A 68 -2.53 -3.95 -14.58
C TYR A 68 -3.88 -4.65 -14.72
N GLN A 69 -3.81 -5.97 -14.79
CA GLN A 69 -4.95 -6.88 -14.75
C GLN A 69 -4.81 -7.77 -13.52
N TYR A 70 -5.93 -8.19 -12.96
CA TYR A 70 -5.95 -9.12 -11.85
C TYR A 70 -6.72 -10.40 -12.18
N THR A 71 -6.37 -11.48 -11.48
CA THR A 71 -7.24 -12.64 -11.26
C THR A 71 -7.48 -12.78 -9.76
N PHE A 72 -8.73 -12.66 -9.34
CA PHE A 72 -9.19 -12.79 -7.96
C PHE A 72 -9.78 -14.19 -7.80
N LYS A 73 -9.31 -14.96 -6.83
CA LYS A 73 -9.78 -16.32 -6.58
C LYS A 73 -10.14 -16.49 -5.13
N THR A 74 -11.31 -17.04 -4.88
CA THR A 74 -11.75 -17.50 -3.57
C THR A 74 -12.13 -18.98 -3.63
N SER A 75 -12.64 -19.53 -2.52
CA SER A 75 -13.22 -20.87 -2.46
C SER A 75 -14.44 -21.04 -3.37
N ILE A 76 -15.15 -19.97 -3.73
CA ILE A 76 -16.43 -20.04 -4.46
C ILE A 76 -16.42 -19.34 -5.82
N ARG A 77 -15.50 -18.39 -6.06
CA ARG A 77 -15.48 -17.63 -7.32
C ARG A 77 -14.07 -17.37 -7.84
N THR A 78 -13.97 -17.25 -9.15
CA THR A 78 -12.78 -16.73 -9.85
C THR A 78 -13.22 -15.63 -10.78
N LEU A 79 -12.67 -14.43 -10.60
CA LEU A 79 -12.97 -13.23 -11.37
C LEU A 79 -11.70 -12.66 -11.97
N LYS A 80 -11.83 -11.95 -13.08
CA LYS A 80 -10.75 -11.18 -13.71
C LYS A 80 -11.23 -9.77 -13.95
N GLY A 81 -10.31 -8.82 -13.84
CA GLY A 81 -10.62 -7.42 -14.08
C GLY A 81 -9.37 -6.56 -14.10
N LYS A 82 -9.58 -5.25 -14.19
CA LYS A 82 -8.52 -4.27 -14.16
C LYS A 82 -8.10 -3.97 -12.73
N ALA A 83 -6.80 -3.87 -12.50
CA ALA A 83 -6.24 -3.34 -11.27
C ALA A 83 -5.72 -1.92 -11.53
N THR A 84 -6.04 -0.98 -10.66
CA THR A 84 -5.55 0.39 -10.75
C THR A 84 -4.69 0.71 -9.54
N TYR A 85 -3.45 1.14 -9.79
CA TYR A 85 -2.53 1.61 -8.76
C TYR A 85 -2.67 3.12 -8.59
N SER A 86 -2.76 3.58 -7.35
CA SER A 86 -2.78 5.00 -7.02
C SER A 86 -1.98 5.31 -5.77
N LYS A 87 -1.62 6.58 -5.59
CA LYS A 87 -0.98 7.11 -4.39
C LYS A 87 -1.72 8.36 -3.96
N ASN A 88 -2.12 8.44 -2.69
CA ASN A 88 -2.80 9.63 -2.17
C ASN A 88 -1.80 10.74 -1.81
N ASN A 89 -2.31 11.89 -1.37
CA ASN A 89 -1.50 13.06 -1.00
C ASN A 89 -0.57 12.79 0.21
N SER A 90 -0.95 11.88 1.11
CA SER A 90 -0.15 11.43 2.26
C SER A 90 0.95 10.45 1.85
N GLY A 91 0.92 9.97 0.61
CA GLY A 91 1.84 9.03 0.04
C GLY A 91 1.51 7.55 0.29
N GLU A 92 0.33 7.27 0.85
CA GLU A 92 -0.21 5.92 0.95
C GLU A 92 -0.58 5.40 -0.43
N LYS A 93 -0.30 4.12 -0.65
CA LYS A 93 -0.44 3.46 -1.94
C LYS A 93 -1.65 2.56 -1.90
N TYR A 94 -2.45 2.58 -2.95
CA TYR A 94 -3.66 1.76 -3.07
C TYR A 94 -3.66 0.97 -4.36
N VAL A 95 -4.26 -0.21 -4.29
CA VAL A 95 -4.64 -1.02 -5.45
C VAL A 95 -6.15 -1.19 -5.42
N THR A 96 -6.82 -0.71 -6.46
CA THR A 96 -8.26 -0.90 -6.67
C THR A 96 -8.46 -2.09 -7.61
N LEU A 97 -9.17 -3.12 -7.15
CA LEU A 97 -9.62 -4.25 -7.95
C LEU A 97 -11.01 -3.94 -8.51
N GLU A 98 -11.07 -3.46 -9.74
CA GLU A 98 -12.32 -2.99 -10.36
C GLU A 98 -13.27 -4.16 -10.67
N GLY A 99 -14.59 -3.94 -10.56
CA GLY A 99 -15.60 -4.90 -11.00
C GLY A 99 -16.01 -5.98 -10.01
N ILE A 100 -15.46 -6.00 -8.79
CA ILE A 100 -15.89 -6.95 -7.74
C ILE A 100 -17.06 -6.36 -6.96
N LYS A 101 -18.26 -6.91 -7.13
CA LYS A 101 -19.45 -6.54 -6.35
C LYS A 101 -19.29 -7.03 -4.91
N TRP A 102 -19.62 -6.17 -3.93
CA TRP A 102 -19.64 -6.57 -2.53
C TRP A 102 -20.78 -7.56 -2.28
N ASP A 103 -20.63 -8.40 -1.26
CA ASP A 103 -21.64 -9.42 -0.98
C ASP A 103 -22.82 -8.84 -0.19
N GLU A 104 -22.55 -7.90 0.72
CA GLU A 104 -23.57 -7.24 1.55
C GLU A 104 -23.27 -5.74 1.69
N TYR A 105 -24.32 -4.92 1.62
CA TYR A 105 -24.25 -3.49 1.87
C TYR A 105 -25.61 -2.98 2.35
N GLU A 106 -25.66 -2.50 3.60
CA GLU A 106 -26.88 -1.96 4.23
C GLU A 106 -26.91 -0.43 4.24
N GLY A 107 -25.86 0.23 3.72
CA GLY A 107 -25.80 1.68 3.64
C GLY A 107 -25.40 2.37 4.95
N ASP A 108 -25.44 3.70 4.92
CA ASP A 108 -25.20 4.55 6.09
C ASP A 108 -26.49 4.66 6.93
N LEU A 109 -26.49 3.99 8.08
CA LEU A 109 -27.62 3.93 9.00
C LEU A 109 -27.64 5.11 9.99
N SER A 110 -26.81 6.14 9.78
CA SER A 110 -26.71 7.28 10.71
C SER A 110 -27.93 8.20 10.77
N ASN A 111 -28.81 8.14 9.77
CA ASN A 111 -29.96 9.05 9.63
C ASN A 111 -31.29 8.31 9.41
N GLU A 112 -31.43 7.09 9.93
CA GLU A 112 -32.68 6.33 9.86
C GLU A 112 -33.75 7.00 10.75
N SER A 113 -34.62 7.83 10.17
CA SER A 113 -35.91 8.18 10.79
C SER A 113 -36.89 7.01 10.58
N ASP A 114 -37.76 6.71 11.54
CA ASP A 114 -38.72 5.58 11.60
C ASP A 114 -39.72 5.43 10.42
N SER A 115 -39.50 6.10 9.29
CA SER A 115 -40.34 6.11 8.10
C SER A 115 -39.49 5.92 6.84
N VAL A 116 -38.83 4.77 6.72
CA VAL A 116 -37.96 4.48 5.58
C VAL A 116 -38.76 3.79 4.48
N SER A 117 -39.14 4.56 3.47
CA SER A 117 -39.35 4.02 2.13
C SER A 117 -38.10 3.25 1.74
N GLN A 118 -38.21 1.93 1.51
CA GLN A 118 -37.13 1.06 1.04
C GLN A 118 -36.50 1.65 -0.22
N LYS A 119 -35.45 2.47 -0.05
CA LYS A 119 -34.61 2.89 -1.16
C LYS A 119 -33.79 1.66 -1.53
N GLU A 120 -33.97 1.16 -2.74
CA GLU A 120 -33.14 0.08 -3.27
C GLU A 120 -31.68 0.56 -3.26
N LEU A 121 -30.88 0.03 -2.33
CA LEU A 121 -29.49 0.40 -2.18
C LEU A 121 -28.68 -0.26 -3.28
N GLU A 122 -27.96 0.54 -4.05
CA GLU A 122 -27.00 0.03 -5.02
C GLU A 122 -25.78 -0.52 -4.29
N ILE A 123 -25.52 -1.82 -4.48
CA ILE A 123 -24.36 -2.48 -3.88
C ILE A 123 -23.08 -1.98 -4.56
N PRO A 124 -22.08 -1.50 -3.80
CA PRO A 124 -20.83 -1.01 -4.36
C PRO A 124 -20.06 -2.06 -5.18
N VAL A 125 -19.29 -1.56 -6.15
CA VAL A 125 -18.46 -2.37 -7.05
C VAL A 125 -17.03 -1.86 -7.01
N GLY A 126 -16.09 -2.78 -6.84
CA GLY A 126 -14.67 -2.52 -6.69
C GLY A 126 -14.20 -2.73 -5.26
N ILE A 127 -12.98 -3.22 -5.10
CA ILE A 127 -12.35 -3.41 -3.78
C ILE A 127 -11.03 -2.66 -3.73
N ASP A 128 -10.94 -1.69 -2.84
CA ASP A 128 -9.70 -1.01 -2.53
C ASP A 128 -8.88 -1.78 -1.49
N ALA A 129 -7.58 -1.89 -1.76
CA ALA A 129 -6.60 -2.46 -0.86
C ALA A 129 -5.46 -1.47 -0.62
N LEU A 130 -5.11 -1.26 0.66
CA LEU A 130 -3.89 -0.54 1.03
C LEU A 130 -2.67 -1.40 0.68
N TYR A 131 -1.71 -0.84 -0.03
CA TYR A 131 -0.48 -1.52 -0.43
C TYR A 131 0.72 -1.04 0.38
N THR A 132 1.30 -1.93 1.19
CA THR A 132 2.49 -1.63 2.00
C THR A 132 3.42 -2.83 2.04
N LYS A 133 4.69 -2.63 1.65
CA LYS A 133 5.78 -3.64 1.74
C LYS A 133 5.31 -5.02 1.27
N ASP A 134 4.82 -5.11 0.03
CA ASP A 134 4.34 -6.36 -0.58
C ASP A 134 3.08 -6.97 0.07
N THR A 135 2.31 -6.20 0.85
CA THR A 135 1.03 -6.63 1.44
C THR A 135 -0.13 -5.79 0.92
N LEU A 136 -1.21 -6.45 0.50
CA LEU A 136 -2.51 -5.84 0.21
C LEU A 136 -3.42 -6.01 1.42
N THR A 137 -3.90 -4.91 2.00
CA THR A 137 -4.82 -4.95 3.14
C THR A 137 -6.20 -4.46 2.72
N ILE A 138 -7.19 -5.33 2.79
CA ILE A 138 -8.60 -5.04 2.48
C ILE A 138 -9.37 -4.97 3.81
N GLN A 139 -10.06 -3.87 4.06
CA GLN A 139 -11.12 -3.85 5.06
C GLN A 139 -12.34 -4.55 4.49
N ASN A 140 -12.69 -5.71 5.03
CA ASN A 140 -13.76 -6.56 4.52
C ASN A 140 -15.11 -6.24 5.15
N TYR A 141 -15.11 -5.85 6.43
CA TYR A 141 -16.32 -5.57 7.18
C TYR A 141 -16.43 -4.10 7.59
N GLY A 142 -17.67 -3.62 7.53
CA GLY A 142 -18.09 -2.32 8.03
C GLY A 142 -18.16 -2.22 9.54
N ASN A 143 -18.85 -1.19 10.02
CA ASN A 143 -19.17 -1.01 11.43
C ASN A 143 -20.70 -0.88 11.59
N SER A 144 -21.21 -0.73 12.82
CA SER A 144 -22.66 -0.67 13.07
C SER A 144 -23.38 0.50 12.41
N MET A 145 -22.65 1.56 12.03
CA MET A 145 -23.22 2.75 11.37
C MET A 145 -23.13 2.67 9.84
N ASN A 146 -22.23 1.84 9.32
CA ASN A 146 -22.06 1.58 7.90
C ASN A 146 -21.73 0.09 7.74
N SER A 147 -22.80 -0.71 7.67
CA SER A 147 -22.75 -2.17 7.68
C SER A 147 -22.54 -2.70 6.26
N TYR A 148 -21.48 -3.49 6.08
CA TYR A 148 -21.14 -4.10 4.80
C TYR A 148 -20.23 -5.31 4.99
N THR A 149 -20.27 -6.20 4.01
CA THR A 149 -19.35 -7.33 3.84
C THR A 149 -18.91 -7.37 2.38
N LYS A 150 -17.60 -7.20 2.10
CA LYS A 150 -17.10 -7.20 0.72
C LYS A 150 -16.96 -8.62 0.16
N ILE A 151 -16.44 -9.54 0.96
CA ILE A 151 -16.08 -10.91 0.61
C ILE A 151 -16.51 -11.81 1.78
N SER A 152 -17.77 -12.25 1.74
CA SER A 152 -18.41 -13.08 2.77
C SER A 152 -17.73 -14.42 2.94
N GLU A 153 -17.13 -14.96 1.87
CA GLU A 153 -16.40 -16.22 1.93
C GLU A 153 -15.02 -16.12 2.62
N CYS A 154 -14.61 -14.92 3.05
CA CYS A 154 -13.43 -14.71 3.89
C CYS A 154 -13.80 -13.97 5.18
N GLY A 155 -14.03 -14.72 6.27
CA GLY A 155 -14.55 -14.20 7.54
C GLY A 155 -13.66 -13.24 8.34
N LEU A 156 -12.60 -12.68 7.74
CA LEU A 156 -11.65 -11.79 8.41
C LEU A 156 -12.08 -10.33 8.31
N LYS A 157 -12.01 -9.57 9.41
CA LYS A 157 -12.25 -8.11 9.43
C LYS A 157 -11.35 -7.36 8.45
N TYR A 158 -10.07 -7.68 8.52
CA TYR A 158 -9.03 -7.15 7.64
C TYR A 158 -8.35 -8.34 6.96
N ILE A 159 -8.48 -8.42 5.64
CA ILE A 159 -7.84 -9.46 4.84
C ILE A 159 -6.47 -8.93 4.44
N GLN A 160 -5.41 -9.54 4.95
CA GLN A 160 -4.04 -9.26 4.55
C GLN A 160 -3.60 -10.30 3.54
N LEU A 161 -3.35 -9.89 2.30
CA LEU A 161 -2.75 -10.74 1.29
C LEU A 161 -1.28 -10.40 1.14
N ILE A 162 -0.43 -11.37 1.41
CA ILE A 162 1.02 -11.21 1.34
C ILE A 162 1.52 -11.76 0.01
N LYS A 163 2.33 -10.97 -0.69
CA LYS A 163 3.01 -11.38 -1.92
C LYS A 163 3.92 -12.57 -1.66
N LYS A 164 3.86 -13.57 -2.52
CA LYS A 164 4.73 -14.76 -2.48
C LYS A 164 5.87 -14.64 -3.48
#